data_AF-A0A815RAM0-F1
#
_entry.id   AF-A0A815RAM0-F1
#
_cell.length_a   1.000
_cell.length_b   1.000
_cell.length_c   1.000
_cell.angle_alpha   90.00
_cell.angle_beta   90.00
_cell.angle_gamma   90.00
#
_symmetry.space_group_name_H-M   'P 1'
#
loop_
_entity.id
_entity.type
_entity.pdbx_description
1 polymer ?
#
loop_
_entity_poly.entity_id
_entity_poly.type
_entity_poly.pdbx_seq_one_letter_code
_entity_poly.pdbx_strand_id
1 'polypeptide(L)'
;MMSKVTNSFPFAPIVMSITSAFSINAEVAINSARNLGPRLFAAFIYDWNEVFRVHEYYFWVLIIGSIVGAILGVWFYLGFIWIVKHYGHLRNIEDIDTNDAINN
;
A
#
# COMPACT_ATOMS: atom_id res chain seq x y z
N MET A 1 -8.02 3.58 -26.60
CA MET A 1 -7.89 4.79 -25.75
C MET A 1 -8.78 4.60 -24.53
N MET A 2 -8.20 4.09 -23.43
CA MET A 2 -8.94 3.78 -22.20
C MET A 2 -8.95 5.04 -21.31
N SER A 3 -10.08 5.72 -21.17
CA SER A 3 -10.20 6.84 -20.24
C SER A 3 -10.17 6.29 -18.81
N LYS A 4 -8.99 6.31 -18.19
CA LYS A 4 -8.86 6.11 -16.74
C LYS A 4 -9.47 7.32 -16.04
N VAL A 5 -10.79 7.32 -15.90
CA VAL A 5 -11.46 8.19 -14.93
C VAL A 5 -11.20 7.55 -13.57
N THR A 6 -10.19 8.07 -12.89
CA THR A 6 -9.87 7.75 -11.51
C THR A 6 -11.04 8.23 -10.66
N ASN A 7 -11.99 7.34 -10.37
CA ASN A 7 -13.04 7.65 -9.43
C ASN A 7 -12.38 7.68 -8.03
N SER A 8 -12.29 8.87 -7.43
CA SER A 8 -11.81 9.02 -6.05
C SER A 8 -12.78 8.43 -5.02
N PHE A 9 -14.00 8.11 -5.43
CA PHE A 9 -15.05 7.56 -4.59
C PHE A 9 -14.65 6.30 -3.79
N PRO A 10 -14.09 5.22 -4.40
CA PRO A 10 -13.64 4.04 -3.66
C PRO A 10 -12.50 4.29 -2.66
N PHE A 11 -11.73 5.38 -2.80
CA PHE A 11 -10.60 5.63 -1.91
C PHE A 11 -11.03 5.89 -0.46
N ALA A 12 -12.08 6.70 -0.26
CA ALA A 12 -12.57 7.08 1.06
C ALA A 12 -13.04 5.89 1.93
N PRO A 13 -13.90 4.96 1.45
CA PRO A 13 -14.32 3.82 2.26
C PRO A 13 -13.17 2.86 2.55
N ILE A 14 -12.21 2.68 1.62
CA ILE A 14 -11.02 1.84 1.86
C ILE A 14 -10.19 2.40 3.02
N VAL A 15 -9.88 3.70 2.98
CA VAL A 15 -9.12 4.36 4.06
C VAL A 15 -9.89 4.31 5.38
N MET A 16 -11.21 4.50 5.34
CA MET A 16 -12.06 4.43 6.54
C MET A 16 -12.07 3.02 7.14
N SER A 17 -12.20 1.97 6.34
CA SER A 17 -12.18 0.58 6.83
C SER A 17 -10.84 0.20 7.45
N ILE A 18 -9.73 0.57 6.82
CA ILE A 18 -8.38 0.35 7.38
C ILE A 18 -8.23 1.09 8.71
N THR A 19 -8.72 2.34 8.76
CA THR A 19 -8.64 3.17 9.96
C THR A 19 -9.45 2.58 11.11
N SER A 20 -10.70 2.19 10.86
CA SER A 20 -11.56 1.61 11.89
C SER A 20 -11.04 0.27 12.41
N ALA A 21 -10.35 -0.52 11.59
CA ALA A 21 -9.81 -1.81 11.99
C ALA A 21 -8.49 -1.71 12.78
N PHE A 22 -7.62 -0.74 12.43
CA PHE A 22 -6.25 -0.68 12.96
C PHE A 22 -5.93 0.56 13.80
N SER A 23 -6.90 1.45 14.04
CA SER A 23 -6.70 2.74 14.73
C SER A 23 -6.02 2.60 16.10
N ILE A 24 -6.41 1.61 16.91
CA ILE A 24 -5.92 1.45 18.29
C ILE A 24 -4.52 0.83 18.40
N ASN A 25 -4.01 0.21 17.34
CA ASN A 25 -2.77 -0.59 17.44
C ASN A 25 -1.52 0.22 17.10
N ALA A 26 -1.57 1.06 16.07
CA ALA A 26 -0.39 1.80 15.62
C ALA A 26 -0.68 3.25 15.25
N GLU A 27 -1.94 3.68 15.38
CA GLU A 27 -2.49 4.84 14.70
C GLU A 27 -2.32 4.72 13.17
N VAL A 28 -3.18 5.33 12.37
CA VAL A 28 -3.16 5.15 10.92
C VAL A 28 -2.00 5.92 10.28
N ALA A 29 -0.81 5.31 10.32
CA ALA A 29 0.43 5.78 9.75
C ALA A 29 0.54 5.37 8.27
N ILE A 30 -0.45 5.73 7.47
CA ILE A 30 -0.46 5.48 6.02
C ILE A 30 0.56 6.39 5.30
N ASN A 31 0.86 7.56 5.87
CA ASN A 31 1.71 8.55 5.23
C ASN A 31 2.70 9.17 6.24
N SER A 32 3.99 9.08 5.93
CA SER A 32 5.07 9.70 6.70
C SER A 32 4.91 11.23 6.78
N ALA A 33 4.51 11.89 5.68
CA ALA A 33 4.34 13.35 5.63
C ALA A 33 3.16 13.85 6.48
N ARG A 34 2.10 13.04 6.63
CA ARG A 34 0.92 13.37 7.48
C ARG A 34 1.32 13.52 8.95
N ASN A 35 2.33 12.77 9.39
CA ASN A 35 2.73 12.70 10.79
C ASN A 35 3.98 13.53 11.10
N LEU A 36 4.88 13.72 10.13
CA LEU A 36 6.07 14.56 10.28
C LEU A 36 5.75 16.06 10.30
N GLY A 37 4.81 16.54 9.48
CA GLY A 37 4.46 17.96 9.42
C GLY A 37 3.96 18.52 10.76
N PRO A 38 2.91 17.93 11.36
CA PRO A 38 2.41 18.35 12.67
C PRO A 38 3.44 18.19 13.80
N ARG A 39 4.29 17.17 13.77
CA ARG A 39 5.37 17.00 14.77
C ARG A 39 6.44 18.06 14.62
N LEU A 40 6.85 18.41 13.40
CA LEU A 40 7.83 19.46 13.18
C LEU A 40 7.28 20.82 13.63
N PHE A 41 6.01 21.11 13.35
CA PHE A 41 5.32 22.30 13.85
C PHE A 41 5.22 22.32 15.38
N ALA A 42 4.86 21.20 16.00
CA ALA A 42 4.80 21.10 17.45
C ALA A 42 6.18 21.29 18.11
N ALA A 43 7.26 20.82 17.46
CA ALA A 43 8.62 21.01 17.96
C ALA A 43 9.08 22.47 17.94
N PHE A 44 8.49 23.32 17.07
CA PHE A 44 8.73 24.77 17.10
C PHE A 44 8.01 25.49 18.25
N ILE A 45 6.91 24.94 18.76
CA ILE A 45 6.05 25.60 19.76
C ILE A 45 6.38 25.14 21.18
N TYR A 46 6.58 23.82 21.37
CA TYR A 46 6.67 23.23 22.70
C TYR A 46 8.12 22.99 23.11
N ASP A 47 8.81 22.05 22.47
CA ASP A 47 10.27 21.86 22.49
C ASP A 47 10.62 20.65 21.61
N TRP A 48 11.84 20.56 21.10
CA TRP A 48 12.27 19.41 20.29
C TRP A 48 12.32 18.12 21.10
N ASN A 49 12.78 18.17 22.36
CA ASN A 49 12.90 16.96 23.19
C ASN A 49 11.54 16.36 23.54
N GLU A 50 10.56 17.19 23.89
CA GLU A 50 9.21 16.77 24.23
C GLU A 50 8.52 16.08 23.03
N VAL A 51 8.69 16.58 21.81
CA VAL A 51 7.94 16.07 20.65
C VAL A 51 8.56 14.82 20.03
N PHE A 52 9.89 14.69 20.05
CA PHE A 52 10.59 13.55 19.44
C PHE A 52 10.90 12.41 20.40
N ARG A 53 10.90 12.63 21.73
CA ARG A 53 11.09 11.54 22.72
C ARG A 53 9.80 10.87 23.18
N VAL A 54 8.63 11.42 22.83
CA VAL A 54 7.33 10.81 23.15
C VAL A 54 7.28 9.35 22.65
N HIS A 55 6.91 8.45 23.56
CA HIS A 55 6.80 6.99 23.36
C HIS A 55 8.07 6.34 22.78
N GLU A 56 9.23 6.57 23.41
CA GLU A 56 10.51 5.95 23.02
C GLU A 56 10.89 6.18 21.56
N TYR A 57 10.81 7.44 21.12
CA TYR A 57 11.12 7.82 19.74
C TYR A 57 10.17 7.22 18.68
N TYR A 58 8.89 7.01 18.99
CA TYR A 58 7.90 6.42 18.07
C TYR A 58 7.80 7.09 16.69
N PHE A 59 8.31 8.33 16.53
CA PHE A 59 8.36 9.04 15.25
C PHE A 59 9.01 8.25 14.12
N TRP A 60 10.05 7.44 14.39
CA TRP A 60 10.76 6.70 13.35
C TRP A 60 9.94 5.52 12.82
N VAL A 61 9.10 4.91 13.66
CA VAL A 61 8.22 3.79 13.29
C VAL A 61 7.26 4.20 12.19
N LEU A 62 6.72 5.43 12.26
CA LEU A 62 5.83 5.94 11.22
C LEU A 62 6.54 6.23 9.89
N ILE A 63 7.83 6.58 9.92
CA ILE A 63 8.61 6.82 8.71
C ILE A 63 8.92 5.50 8.03
N ILE A 64 9.55 4.58 8.76
CA ILE A 64 9.98 3.29 8.21
C ILE A 64 8.78 2.40 7.89
N GLY A 65 7.77 2.37 8.77
CA GLY A 65 6.56 1.58 8.60
C GLY A 65 5.79 1.94 7.32
N SER A 66 5.59 3.24 7.04
CA SER A 66 4.92 3.67 5.80
C SER A 66 5.73 3.31 4.54
N ILE A 67 7.06 3.47 4.56
CA ILE A 67 7.92 3.16 3.40
C ILE A 67 7.91 1.66 3.11
N VAL A 68 8.14 0.83 4.12
CA VAL A 68 8.15 -0.62 3.99
C VAL A 68 6.77 -1.12 3.57
N GLY A 69 5.69 -0.61 4.17
CA GLY A 69 4.32 -0.95 3.79
C GLY A 69 3.99 -0.60 2.34
N ALA A 70 4.43 0.56 1.85
CA ALA A 70 4.23 0.96 0.45
C ALA A 70 4.98 0.04 -0.53
N ILE A 71 6.24 -0.28 -0.23
CA ILE A 71 7.06 -1.16 -1.08
C ILE A 71 6.44 -2.56 -1.13
N LEU A 72 6.10 -3.13 0.03
CA LEU A 72 5.47 -4.45 0.12
C LEU A 72 4.13 -4.48 -0.62
N GLY A 73 3.29 -3.45 -0.48
CA GLY A 73 2.01 -3.37 -1.18
C GLY A 73 2.17 -3.40 -2.71
N VAL A 74 3.13 -2.64 -3.24
CA VAL A 74 3.45 -2.67 -4.68
C VAL A 74 3.98 -4.03 -5.10
N TRP A 75 4.84 -4.64 -4.29
CA TRP A 75 5.41 -5.96 -4.55
C TRP A 75 4.34 -7.04 -4.66
N PHE A 76 3.40 -7.07 -3.71
CA PHE A 76 2.28 -8.02 -3.75
C PHE A 76 1.37 -7.79 -4.96
N TYR A 77 1.05 -6.53 -5.28
CA TYR A 77 0.22 -6.20 -6.44
C TYR A 77 0.86 -6.65 -7.75
N LEU A 78 2.13 -6.30 -7.97
CA LEU A 78 2.86 -6.69 -9.18
C LEU A 78 3.08 -8.20 -9.25
N GLY A 79 3.41 -8.83 -8.11
CA GLY A 79 3.56 -10.28 -8.02
C GLY A 79 2.27 -11.01 -8.38
N PHE A 80 1.12 -10.53 -7.89
CA PHE A 80 -0.18 -11.12 -8.21
C PHE A 80 -0.55 -10.96 -9.68
N ILE A 81 -0.24 -9.81 -10.30
CA ILE A 81 -0.45 -9.63 -11.74
C ILE A 81 0.45 -10.57 -12.54
N TRP A 82 1.72 -10.66 -12.16
CA TRP A 82 2.69 -11.51 -12.84
C TRP A 82 2.25 -12.98 -12.82
N ILE A 83 1.84 -13.49 -11.66
CA ILE A 83 1.46 -14.89 -11.50
C ILE A 83 0.20 -15.23 -12.31
N VAL A 84 -0.83 -14.38 -12.25
CA VAL A 84 -2.06 -14.58 -13.03
C VAL A 84 -1.77 -14.58 -14.53
N LYS A 85 -0.92 -13.65 -15.00
CA LYS A 85 -0.54 -13.57 -16.41
C LYS A 85 0.28 -14.79 -16.84
N HIS A 86 1.18 -15.26 -15.98
CA HIS A 86 2.00 -16.44 -16.25
C HIS A 86 1.13 -17.70 -16.42
N TYR A 87 0.19 -17.96 -15.51
CA TYR A 87 -0.75 -19.09 -15.65
C TYR A 87 -1.70 -18.94 -16.85
N GLY A 88 -2.13 -17.72 -17.17
CA GLY A 88 -2.95 -17.48 -18.35
C GLY A 88 -2.22 -17.82 -19.65
N HIS A 89 -0.91 -17.56 -19.71
CA HIS A 89 -0.09 -17.92 -20.88
C HIS A 89 0.08 -19.43 -21.03
N LEU A 90 0.37 -20.14 -19.92
CA LEU A 90 0.54 -21.59 -19.94
C LEU A 90 -0.73 -22.32 -20.39
N ARG A 91 -1.90 -21.88 -19.90
CA ARG A 91 -3.19 -22.44 -20.32
C ARG A 91 -3.45 -22.25 -21.82
N ASN A 92 -3.07 -21.08 -22.36
CA ASN A 92 -3.28 -20.80 -23.78
C ASN A 92 -2.43 -21.70 -24.68
N ILE A 93 -1.23 -22.10 -24.25
CA ILE A 93 -0.38 -23.05 -24.99
C ILE A 93 -1.02 -24.45 -24.97
N GLU A 94 -1.50 -24.90 -23.81
CA GLU A 94 -2.19 -26.19 -23.67
C GLU A 94 -3.46 -26.27 -24.54
N ASP A 95 -4.23 -25.18 -24.62
CA ASP A 95 -5.39 -25.08 -25.51
C ASP A 95 -5.00 -25.18 -26.99
N ILE A 96 -3.86 -24.60 -27.41
CA ILE A 96 -3.38 -24.67 -28.80
C ILE A 96 -2.95 -26.09 -29.15
N ASP A 97 -2.13 -26.72 -28.30
CA ASP A 97 -1.67 -28.09 -28.51
C ASP A 97 -2.83 -29.09 -28.58
N THR A 98 -3.87 -28.90 -27.75
CA THR A 98 -5.07 -29.74 -27.77
C THR A 98 -5.88 -29.56 -29.05
N ASN A 99 -6.05 -28.32 -29.50
CA ASN A 99 -6.76 -28.04 -30.75
C ASN A 99 -6.02 -28.64 -31.94
N ASP A 100 -4.69 -28.54 -31.96
CA ASP A 100 -3.80 -29.10 -32.99
C ASP A 100 -3.80 -30.65 -33.01
N ALA A 101 -4.09 -31.28 -31.87
CA ALA A 101 -4.26 -32.73 -31.79
C ALA A 101 -5.64 -33.22 -32.26
N ILE A 102 -6.67 -32.35 -32.23
CA ILE A 102 -8.05 -32.70 -32.65
C ILE A 102 -8.26 -32.43 -34.15
N ASN A 103 -7.58 -31.42 -34.70
CA ASN A 103 -7.78 -30.93 -36.06
C ASN A 103 -6.81 -31.54 -37.11
N ASN A 104 -5.90 -32.41 -36.68
CA ASN A 104 -4.94 -33.17 -37.50
C ASN A 104 -5.21 -34.67 -37.42
#